data_AF-A0A254QCL3-F1
#
_entry.id   AF-A0A254QCL3-F1
#
_cell.length_a   1.000
_cell.length_b   1.000
_cell.length_c   1.000
_cell.angle_alpha   90.00
_cell.angle_beta   90.00
_cell.angle_gamma   90.00
#
_symmetry.space_group_name_H-M   'P 1'
#
loop_
_entity.id
_entity.type
_entity.pdbx_description
1 polymer ?
#
loop_
_entity_poly.entity_id
_entity_poly.type
_entity_poly.pdbx_seq_one_letter_code
_entity_poly.pdbx_strand_id
1 'polypeptide(L)'
;PEILTGSTRLKAGTAQKMCLNRISTGAMVLNGKVIENLMVDVRAKNIKLRDRCVRILCELSTATRDEAQDALEANEWSIRDALESLQTPA
;
A
#
# COMPACT_ATOMS: atom_id res chain seq x y z
N PRO A 1 34.44 -9.37 0.33
CA PRO A 1 34.48 -10.29 1.50
C PRO A 1 33.57 -9.82 2.64
N GLU A 2 32.92 -10.75 3.32
CA GLU A 2 32.17 -10.47 4.55
C GLU A 2 33.11 -10.15 5.72
N ILE A 3 32.62 -9.42 6.74
CA ILE A 3 33.42 -9.11 7.93
C ILE A 3 33.73 -10.36 8.75
N LEU A 4 32.78 -11.29 8.81
CA LEU A 4 32.99 -12.66 9.25
C LEU A 4 33.06 -13.54 8.02
N THR A 5 34.23 -14.13 7.75
CA THR A 5 34.46 -14.96 6.57
C THR A 5 33.39 -16.06 6.46
N GLY A 6 32.70 -16.09 5.31
CA GLY A 6 31.64 -17.07 5.03
C GLY A 6 30.24 -16.73 5.57
N SER A 7 30.08 -15.67 6.38
CA SER A 7 28.77 -15.28 6.95
C SER A 7 27.93 -14.48 5.96
N THR A 8 27.41 -15.15 4.92
CA THR A 8 26.64 -14.53 3.82
C THR A 8 25.31 -13.91 4.24
N ARG A 9 24.81 -14.21 5.45
CA ARG A 9 23.62 -13.54 6.01
C ARG A 9 23.79 -12.02 6.19
N LEU A 10 25.03 -11.51 6.13
CA LEU A 10 25.37 -10.10 6.33
C LEU A 10 25.18 -9.28 5.05
N LYS A 11 26.25 -8.91 4.34
CA LYS A 11 26.15 -8.03 3.17
C LYS A 11 25.43 -8.72 2.02
N ALA A 12 25.74 -9.99 1.75
CA ALA A 12 25.06 -10.73 0.69
C ALA A 12 23.55 -10.88 0.97
N GLY A 13 23.15 -11.22 2.19
CA GLY A 13 21.74 -11.30 2.59
C GLY A 13 21.02 -9.95 2.51
N THR A 14 21.69 -8.87 2.92
CA THR A 14 21.15 -7.50 2.78
C THR A 14 20.96 -7.11 1.31
N ALA A 15 21.93 -7.44 0.44
CA ALA A 15 21.83 -7.22 -0.99
C ALA A 15 20.68 -8.01 -1.62
N GLN A 16 20.52 -9.29 -1.25
CA GLN A 16 19.41 -10.13 -1.69
C GLN A 16 18.05 -9.54 -1.28
N LYS A 17 17.89 -9.09 -0.03
CA LYS A 17 16.67 -8.40 0.43
C LYS A 17 16.36 -7.17 -0.42
N MET A 18 17.36 -6.34 -0.69
CA MET A 18 17.16 -5.15 -1.51
C MET A 18 16.74 -5.50 -2.94
N CYS A 19 17.36 -6.50 -3.56
CA CYS A 19 16.99 -6.97 -4.89
C CYS A 19 15.56 -7.53 -4.92
N LEU A 20 15.21 -8.41 -3.97
CA LEU A 20 13.87 -8.98 -3.87
C LEU A 20 12.80 -7.92 -3.64
N ASN A 21 13.06 -6.96 -2.74
CA ASN A 21 12.14 -5.85 -2.50
C ASN A 21 11.95 -4.97 -3.73
N ARG A 22 13.02 -4.71 -4.51
CA ARG A 22 12.92 -3.95 -5.77
C ARG A 22 12.07 -4.68 -6.80
N ILE A 23 12.34 -5.98 -7.01
CA ILE A 23 11.60 -6.78 -7.99
C ILE A 23 10.11 -6.85 -7.63
N SER A 24 9.79 -7.20 -6.38
CA SER A 24 8.39 -7.35 -5.96
C SER A 24 7.64 -6.02 -5.94
N THR A 25 8.27 -4.95 -5.43
CA THR A 25 7.64 -3.61 -5.41
C THR A 25 7.45 -3.09 -6.84
N GLY A 26 8.47 -3.20 -7.70
CA GLY A 26 8.38 -2.78 -9.09
C GLY A 26 7.28 -3.52 -9.86
N ALA A 27 7.18 -4.85 -9.67
CA ALA A 27 6.11 -5.64 -10.27
C ALA A 27 4.72 -5.20 -9.81
N MET A 28 4.54 -4.90 -8.51
CA MET A 28 3.25 -4.45 -7.97
C MET A 28 2.85 -3.04 -8.44
N VAL A 29 3.84 -2.14 -8.61
CA VAL A 29 3.61 -0.82 -9.21
C VAL A 29 3.13 -0.95 -10.64
N LEU A 30 3.81 -1.76 -11.47
CA LEU A 30 3.42 -2.00 -12.86
C LEU A 30 2.05 -2.68 -12.99
N ASN A 31 1.64 -3.46 -11.99
CA ASN A 31 0.34 -4.11 -11.94
C ASN A 31 -0.78 -3.23 -11.36
N GLY A 32 -0.54 -1.91 -11.21
CA GLY A 32 -1.54 -0.94 -10.77
C GLY A 32 -1.95 -1.05 -9.30
N LYS A 33 -1.15 -1.71 -8.44
CA LYS A 33 -1.42 -1.85 -7.00
C LYS A 33 -1.03 -0.61 -6.17
N VAL A 34 -0.47 0.40 -6.85
CA VAL A 34 -0.01 1.67 -6.29
C VAL A 34 -0.55 2.79 -7.18
N ILE A 35 -1.08 3.86 -6.56
CA ILE A 35 -1.40 5.12 -7.23
C ILE A 35 -0.43 6.15 -6.67
N GLU A 36 0.30 6.84 -7.55
CA GLU A 36 1.43 7.71 -7.16
C GLU A 36 2.45 6.96 -6.28
N ASN A 37 2.55 7.31 -5.01
CA ASN A 37 3.37 6.64 -4.00
C ASN A 37 2.52 5.94 -2.92
N LEU A 38 1.19 5.86 -3.11
CA LEU A 38 0.22 5.31 -2.17
C LEU A 38 -0.15 3.88 -2.55
N MET A 39 0.00 2.97 -1.59
CA MET A 39 -0.40 1.57 -1.77
C MET A 39 -1.92 1.47 -1.64
N VAL A 40 -2.61 1.25 -2.75
CA VAL A 40 -4.09 1.24 -2.78
C VAL A 40 -4.68 -0.16 -2.57
N ASP A 41 -3.91 -1.23 -2.78
CA ASP A 41 -4.35 -2.61 -2.52
C ASP A 41 -3.92 -3.09 -1.12
N VAL A 42 -4.35 -2.36 -0.09
CA VAL A 42 -4.05 -2.68 1.32
C VAL A 42 -5.17 -3.50 1.93
N ARG A 43 -4.84 -4.67 2.49
CA ARG A 43 -5.81 -5.45 3.26
C ARG A 43 -5.94 -4.93 4.69
N ALA A 44 -7.06 -4.28 5.00
CA ALA A 44 -7.33 -3.62 6.29
C ALA A 44 -7.67 -4.59 7.45
N LYS A 45 -6.72 -5.48 7.81
CA LYS A 45 -6.93 -6.54 8.82
C LYS A 45 -6.89 -6.07 10.28
N ASN A 46 -6.44 -4.85 10.55
CA ASN A 46 -6.32 -4.32 11.90
C ASN A 46 -6.60 -2.81 11.91
N ILE A 47 -6.83 -2.26 13.10
CA ILE A 47 -7.20 -0.85 13.26
C ILE A 47 -6.16 0.12 12.67
N LYS A 48 -4.87 -0.22 12.72
CA LYS A 48 -3.80 0.59 12.12
C LYS A 48 -3.88 0.62 10.59
N LEU A 49 -4.17 -0.52 9.97
CA LEU A 49 -4.32 -0.61 8.51
C LEU A 49 -5.62 0.04 8.04
N ARG A 50 -6.69 -0.06 8.83
CA ARG A 50 -7.95 0.67 8.60
C ARG A 50 -7.73 2.18 8.60
N ASP A 51 -7.08 2.71 9.64
CA ASP A 51 -6.72 4.14 9.71
C ASP A 51 -5.85 4.56 8.51
N ARG A 52 -4.89 3.71 8.12
CA ARG A 52 -4.07 3.97 6.92
C ARG A 52 -4.92 4.05 5.65
N CYS A 53 -5.91 3.17 5.46
CA CYS A 53 -6.80 3.23 4.30
C CYS A 53 -7.57 4.56 4.25
N VAL A 54 -8.12 5.00 5.40
CA VAL A 54 -8.84 6.28 5.50
C VAL A 54 -7.93 7.45 5.08
N ARG A 55 -6.70 7.50 5.60
CA ARG A 55 -5.74 8.56 5.23
C ARG A 55 -5.39 8.55 3.75
N ILE A 56 -5.18 7.37 3.16
CA ILE A 56 -4.90 7.23 1.73
C ILE A 56 -6.07 7.73 0.90
N LEU A 57 -7.31 7.39 1.29
CA LEU A 57 -8.49 7.82 0.56
C LEU A 57 -8.70 9.34 0.65
N CYS A 58 -8.45 9.95 1.81
CA CYS A 58 -8.45 11.40 1.98
C CYS A 58 -7.32 12.12 1.24
N GLU A 59 -6.21 11.45 0.95
CA GLU A 59 -5.10 12.01 0.15
C GLU A 59 -5.39 11.91 -1.36
N LEU A 60 -6.06 10.83 -1.78
CA LEU A 60 -6.47 10.60 -3.17
C LEU A 60 -7.76 11.33 -3.59
N SER A 61 -8.57 11.78 -2.62
CA SER A 61 -9.83 12.47 -2.86
C SER A 61 -9.88 13.78 -2.06
N THR A 62 -10.92 14.59 -2.29
CA THR A 62 -11.19 15.77 -1.45
C THR A 62 -12.15 15.47 -0.30
N ALA A 63 -12.42 14.19 -0.01
CA ALA A 63 -13.37 13.78 1.01
C ALA A 63 -12.82 13.99 2.42
N THR A 64 -13.72 14.32 3.34
CA THR A 64 -13.43 14.36 4.77
C THR A 64 -13.15 12.97 5.33
N ARG A 65 -12.57 12.91 6.53
CA ARG A 65 -12.23 11.64 7.18
C ARG A 65 -13.47 10.75 7.40
N ASP A 66 -14.59 11.36 7.77
CA ASP A 66 -15.83 10.66 8.07
C ASP A 66 -16.43 10.09 6.77
N GLU A 67 -16.51 10.89 5.71
CA GLU A 67 -16.95 10.43 4.37
C GLU A 67 -16.06 9.31 3.83
N ALA A 68 -14.75 9.43 3.99
CA ALA A 68 -13.79 8.40 3.57
C ALA A 68 -13.96 7.10 4.38
N GLN A 69 -14.24 7.20 5.68
CA GLN A 69 -14.50 6.04 6.51
C GLN A 69 -15.79 5.34 6.08
N ASP A 70 -16.88 6.08 5.90
CA ASP A 70 -18.18 5.53 5.48
C ASP A 70 -18.07 4.85 4.11
N ALA A 71 -17.38 5.47 3.16
CA ALA A 71 -17.13 4.90 1.83
C ALA A 71 -16.29 3.61 1.91
N LEU A 72 -15.26 3.56 2.76
CA LEU A 72 -14.45 2.35 2.95
C LEU A 72 -15.25 1.23 3.64
N GLU A 73 -16.10 1.54 4.59
CA GLU A 73 -16.96 0.55 5.26
C GLU A 73 -18.00 -0.03 4.30
N ALA A 74 -18.58 0.80 3.43
CA ALA A 74 -19.53 0.37 2.40
C ALA A 74 -18.90 -0.52 1.32
N ASN A 75 -17.60 -0.34 1.03
CA ASN A 75 -16.88 -1.04 -0.02
C ASN A 75 -15.91 -2.12 0.52
N GLU A 76 -16.26 -2.77 1.64
CA GLU A 76 -15.47 -3.87 2.25
C GLU A 76 -13.98 -3.53 2.49
N TRP A 77 -13.67 -2.26 2.76
CA TRP A 77 -12.31 -1.72 2.93
C TRP A 77 -11.43 -1.74 1.67
N SER A 78 -12.04 -1.77 0.48
CA SER A 78 -11.36 -1.59 -0.80
C SER A 78 -11.20 -0.09 -1.11
N ILE A 79 -9.95 0.39 -1.15
CA ILE A 79 -9.66 1.80 -1.44
C ILE A 79 -10.04 2.16 -2.88
N ARG A 80 -9.85 1.24 -3.83
CA ARG A 80 -10.16 1.47 -5.24
C ARG A 80 -11.65 1.66 -5.45
N ASP A 81 -12.45 0.75 -4.92
CA ASP A 81 -13.90 0.78 -5.11
C ASP A 81 -14.51 1.98 -4.37
N ALA A 82 -14.00 2.28 -3.16
CA ALA A 82 -14.37 3.49 -2.43
C ALA A 82 -14.05 4.77 -3.22
N LEU A 83 -12.86 4.85 -3.84
CA LEU A 83 -12.47 6.00 -4.66
C LEU A 83 -13.37 6.15 -5.89
N GLU A 84 -13.69 5.06 -6.59
CA GLU A 84 -14.60 5.07 -7.74
C GLU A 84 -16.02 5.51 -7.33
N SER A 85 -16.50 5.06 -6.17
CA SER A 85 -17.82 5.46 -5.63
C SER A 85 -17.89 6.95 -5.29
N LEU A 86 -16.78 7.56 -4.86
CA LEU A 86 -16.69 8.99 -4.55
C LEU A 86 -16.51 9.86 -5.81
N GLN A 87 -15.92 9.31 -6.87
CA GLN A 87 -15.64 10.05 -8.11
C GLN A 87 -16.77 10.00 -9.13
N THR A 88 -17.73 9.08 -8.98
CA THR A 88 -18.88 9.00 -9.89
C THR A 88 -19.96 9.98 -9.43
N PRO A 89 -20.21 11.10 -10.15
CA PRO A 89 -21.42 11.88 -9.89
C PRO A 89 -22.63 11.03 -10.28
N ALA A 90 -23.65 11.03 -9.43
CA ALA A 90 -24.95 10.45 -9.72
C ALA A 90 -25.56 11.01 -11.02
#